data_AF-A0A2I1RD49-F1
#
_entry.id   AF-A0A2I1RD49-F1
#
_cell.length_a   1.000
_cell.length_b   1.000
_cell.length_c   1.000
_cell.angle_alpha   90.00
_cell.angle_beta   90.00
_cell.angle_gamma   90.00
#
_symmetry.space_group_name_H-M   'P 1'
#
loop_
_entity.id
_entity.type
_entity.pdbx_description
1 polymer ?
#
loop_
_entity_poly.entity_id
_entity_poly.type
_entity_poly.pdbx_seq_one_letter_code
_entity_poly.pdbx_strand_id
1 'polypeptide(L)' 'MSEESTKSERPFLTVVGGQPTDEDLAVLVTVLAGAGSGGGDSEPATRNDWGRPIDRLRPQWGGPGSFTNLRY' A
#
# COMPACT_ATOMS: atom_id res chain seq x y z
N MET A 1 42.37 22.39 2.12
CA MET A 1 41.76 21.34 2.95
C MET A 1 40.31 21.71 3.15
N SER A 2 39.39 21.08 2.41
CA SER A 2 37.96 21.24 2.64
C SER A 2 37.42 19.87 3.06
N GLU A 3 37.11 19.74 4.34
CA GLU A 3 36.39 18.59 4.89
C GLU A 3 34.90 18.88 4.70
N GLU A 4 34.27 18.24 3.72
CA GLU A 4 32.83 18.24 3.57
C GLU A 4 32.25 17.21 4.53
N SER A 5 31.78 17.71 5.69
CA SER A 5 31.10 16.91 6.70
C SER A 5 29.77 16.41 6.15
N THR A 6 29.76 15.16 5.68
CA THR A 6 28.53 14.47 5.28
C THR A 6 27.69 14.24 6.53
N LYS A 7 26.56 14.95 6.61
CA LYS A 7 25.54 14.77 7.63
C LYS A 7 25.18 13.28 7.66
N SER A 8 25.49 12.60 8.76
CA SER A 8 25.25 11.17 8.92
C SER A 8 23.74 10.91 8.86
N GLU A 9 23.27 10.61 7.66
CA GLU A 9 21.92 10.11 7.42
C GLU A 9 21.87 8.68 7.97
N ARG A 10 20.76 8.34 8.63
CA ARG A 10 20.61 7.01 9.22
C ARG A 10 20.71 5.97 8.09
N PRO A 11 21.41 4.85 8.33
CA PRO A 11 21.55 3.82 7.30
C PRO A 11 20.17 3.32 6.87
N PHE A 12 19.96 3.25 5.55
CA PHE A 12 18.70 2.78 4.97
C PHE A 12 18.40 1.31 5.32
N LEU A 13 19.44 0.49 5.45
CA LEU A 13 19.37 -0.92 5.83
C LEU A 13 20.47 -1.22 6.86
N THR A 14 20.15 -1.95 7.93
CA THR A 14 21.12 -2.40 8.94
C THR A 14 21.04 -3.91 9.11
N VAL A 15 22.18 -4.60 8.97
CA VAL A 15 22.29 -6.03 9.25
C VAL A 15 22.55 -6.21 10.74
N VAL A 16 21.59 -6.80 11.45
CA VAL A 16 21.66 -6.98 12.92
C VAL A 16 22.36 -8.28 13.31
N GLY A 17 22.52 -9.23 12.38
CA GLY A 17 23.22 -10.49 12.61
C GLY A 17 23.56 -11.23 11.31
N GLY A 18 24.52 -12.15 11.41
CA GLY A 18 25.12 -12.85 10.28
C GLY A 18 26.31 -12.11 9.68
N GLN A 19 27.02 -12.77 8.76
CA GLN A 19 28.08 -12.16 7.93
C GLN A 19 27.72 -12.40 6.46
N PRO A 20 26.87 -11.54 5.86
CA PRO A 20 26.51 -11.69 4.44
C PRO A 20 27.75 -11.48 3.56
N THR A 21 27.81 -12.19 2.45
CA THR A 21 28.83 -11.92 1.43
C THR A 21 28.44 -10.70 0.58
N ASP A 22 29.36 -10.23 -0.25
CA ASP A 22 29.10 -9.11 -1.15
C ASP A 22 27.98 -9.45 -2.16
N GLU A 23 27.90 -10.71 -2.57
CA GLU A 23 26.82 -11.22 -3.43
C GLU A 23 25.45 -11.14 -2.74
N ASP A 24 25.37 -11.53 -1.46
CA ASP A 24 24.13 -11.43 -0.68
C ASP A 24 23.67 -9.98 -0.54
N LEU A 25 24.61 -9.06 -0.30
CA LEU A 25 24.32 -7.63 -0.24
C LEU A 25 23.80 -7.09 -1.58
N ALA A 26 24.41 -7.51 -2.69
CA ALA A 26 23.96 -7.11 -4.03
C ALA A 26 22.53 -7.58 -4.32
N VAL A 27 22.18 -8.81 -3.91
CA VAL A 27 20.81 -9.33 -4.03
C VAL A 27 19.84 -8.48 -3.21
N LEU A 28 20.16 -8.18 -1.94
CA LEU A 28 19.29 -7.40 -1.06
C LEU A 28 19.03 -5.99 -1.61
N VAL A 29 20.08 -5.31 -2.06
CA VAL A 29 19.98 -3.97 -2.65
C VAL A 29 19.14 -4.00 -3.93
N THR A 30 19.35 -5.01 -4.78
CA THR A 30 18.61 -5.14 -6.05
C THR A 30 17.11 -5.35 -5.82
N VAL A 31 16.75 -6.24 -4.88
CA VAL A 31 15.34 -6.49 -4.53
C VAL A 31 14.70 -5.23 -3.96
N LEU A 32 15.39 -4.52 -3.06
CA LEU A 32 14.84 -3.34 -2.41
C LEU A 32 14.71 -2.15 -3.38
N ALA A 33 15.68 -1.98 -4.29
CA ALA A 33 15.59 -1.00 -5.37
C ALA A 33 14.42 -1.33 -6.32
N GLY A 34 14.22 -2.61 -6.66
CA GLY A 34 13.10 -3.07 -7.48
C GLY A 34 11.74 -2.90 -6.80
N ALA A 35 11.64 -3.14 -5.50
CA ALA A 35 10.41 -2.90 -4.73
C ALA A 35 10.08 -1.40 -4.62
N GLY A 36 11.10 -0.54 -4.47
CA GLY A 36 10.95 0.90 -4.39
C GLY A 36 10.73 1.60 -5.74
N SER A 37 11.09 0.96 -6.86
CA SER A 37 10.99 1.57 -8.20
C SER A 37 9.56 1.56 -8.78
N GLY A 38 8.61 0.90 -8.12
CA GLY A 38 7.18 0.87 -8.50
C GLY A 38 6.41 2.18 -8.27
N GLY A 39 7.10 3.28 -7.97
CA GLY A 39 6.52 4.60 -7.76
C GLY A 39 6.08 5.27 -9.07
N GLY A 40 5.06 4.72 -9.72
CA GLY A 40 4.18 5.54 -10.55
C GLY A 40 3.41 6.52 -9.67
N ASP A 41 2.84 7.58 -10.27
CA ASP A 41 1.90 8.43 -9.55
C ASP A 41 0.87 7.55 -8.86
N SER A 42 0.70 7.74 -7.55
CA SER A 42 -0.33 7.01 -6.82
C SER A 42 -1.65 7.29 -7.53
N GLU A 43 -2.22 6.27 -8.18
CA GLU A 43 -3.54 6.43 -8.78
C GLU A 43 -4.49 6.97 -7.71
N PRO A 44 -5.45 7.83 -8.09
CA PRO A 44 -6.45 8.30 -7.15
C PRO A 44 -7.05 7.07 -6.47
N ALA A 45 -6.89 6.98 -5.15
CA ALA A 45 -7.38 5.83 -4.41
C ALA A 45 -8.87 5.63 -4.72
N THR A 46 -9.26 4.40 -5.07
CA THR A 46 -10.66 4.07 -5.29
C THR A 46 -11.46 4.52 -4.08
N ARG A 47 -12.44 5.40 -4.32
CA ARG A 47 -13.25 5.96 -3.24
C ARG A 47 -13.90 4.81 -2.48
N ASN A 48 -13.73 4.78 -1.15
CA ASN A 48 -14.40 3.79 -0.32
C ASN A 48 -15.92 4.05 -0.34
N ASP A 49 -16.68 3.07 -0.81
CA ASP A 49 -18.14 3.08 -0.89
C ASP A 49 -18.82 2.39 0.31
N TRP A 50 -18.05 1.76 1.21
CA TRP A 50 -18.58 1.06 2.36
C TRP A 50 -19.11 2.02 3.43
N GLY A 51 -20.34 1.78 3.90
CA GLY A 51 -20.90 2.47 5.06
C GLY A 51 -21.31 3.92 4.81
N ARG A 52 -21.62 4.30 3.56
CA ARG A 52 -22.06 5.67 3.28
C ARG A 52 -23.41 5.94 3.95
N PRO A 53 -23.69 7.18 4.42
CA PRO A 53 -24.99 7.50 5.01
C PRO A 53 -26.18 7.20 4.10
N ILE A 54 -26.01 7.34 2.77
CA ILE A 54 -27.02 6.98 1.77
C ILE A 54 -27.36 5.48 1.75
N ASP A 55 -26.42 4.62 2.19
CA ASP A 55 -26.62 3.16 2.21
C ASP A 55 -27.68 2.74 3.23
N ARG A 56 -27.87 3.56 4.27
CA ARG A 56 -28.94 3.38 5.26
C ARG A 56 -30.33 3.68 4.70
N LEU A 57 -30.40 4.39 3.58
CA LEU A 57 -31.65 4.82 2.95
C LEU A 57 -32.03 3.95 1.74
N ARG A 58 -31.20 2.98 1.37
CA ARG A 58 -31.50 2.07 0.27
C ARG A 58 -32.74 1.24 0.66
N PRO A 59 -33.78 1.19 -0.18
CA PRO A 59 -34.91 0.32 0.05
C PRO A 59 -34.40 -1.11 0.22
N GLN A 60 -34.69 -1.73 1.37
CA GLN A 60 -34.49 -3.17 1.57
C GLN A 60 -35.51 -3.93 0.72
N TRP A 61 -35.21 -4.09 -0.57
CA TRP A 61 -35.98 -4.97 -1.45
C TRP A 61 -35.83 -6.41 -0.97
N GLY A 62 -36.94 -7.14 -0.86
CA GLY A 62 -36.97 -8.52 -0.37
C GLY A 62 -37.04 -8.66 1.16
N GLY A 63 -37.25 -7.56 1.90
CA GLY A 63 -37.57 -7.63 3.33
C GLY A 63 -38.95 -8.24 3.58
N PRO A 64 -39.23 -8.75 4.81
CA PRO A 64 -40.49 -9.45 5.14
C PRO A 64 -41.78 -8.64 4.95
N GLY A 65 -41.67 -7.31 4.83
CA GLY A 65 -42.79 -6.40 4.54
C GLY A 65 -42.81 -5.82 3.13
N SER A 66 -41.95 -6.30 2.23
CA SER A 66 -41.89 -5.83 0.84
C SER A 66 -42.73 -6.72 -0.08
N PHE A 67 -43.59 -6.11 -0.89
CA PHE A 67 -44.32 -6.80 -1.95
C PHE A 67 -43.59 -6.55 -3.27
N THR A 68 -42.88 -7.55 -3.78
CA THR A 68 -42.32 -7.48 -5.14
C THR A 68 -43.46 -7.66 -6.14
N ASN A 69 -43.69 -6.65 -6.97
CA ASN A 69 -44.68 -6.69 -8.05
C ASN A 69 -44.11 -7.53 -9.21
N LEU A 70 -43.92 -8.83 -8.98
CA LEU A 70 -43.44 -9.77 -9.98
C LEU A 70 -44.57 -10.02 -10.97
N ARG A 71 -44.47 -9.38 -12.14
CA ARG A 71 -45.25 -9.73 -13.33
C ARG A 71 -44.54 -10.94 -13.95
N TYR A 72 -45.22 -12.08 -13.98
CA TYR A 72 -44.83 -13.24 -14.78
C TYR A 72 -45.12 -13.00 -16.26
#